data_AF-A0A7R9E6Z7-F1
#
_entry.id   AF-A0A7R9E6Z7-F1
#
_cell.length_a   1.000
_cell.length_b   1.000
_cell.length_c   1.000
_cell.angle_alpha   90.00
_cell.angle_beta   90.00
_cell.angle_gamma   90.00
#
_symmetry.space_group_name_H-M   'P 1'
#
loop_
_entity.id
_entity.type
_entity.pdbx_description
1 polymer ?
#
loop_
_entity_poly.entity_id
_entity_poly.type
_entity_poly.pdbx_seq_one_letter_code
_entity_poly.pdbx_strand_id
1 'polypeptide(L)'
;MQPPVPCAVTLYLGQKTIKSFKSGQRRLLISFVEGDEPVWKGYLYAVLMLLTAALQTLFLAQYFNRMFIVGLRIRTALISAIYRKALKMSNSARKESTVGEIVNLMSVDAQRFMDLTGYLSMIWSAPLQIALALYFLWDILGPSVLAGLAVMIVLIPVNGFIANKAKTLQIRQMKNKDERVKLMNEILSGMKVLKLYAWEPSFEQQVIKIRNKEIKVLKQAAYLNAGTSFIWSCAPFLVSLVTFATYVLVDENNVLDPKTAFVSLALFNILRMPFTIMPGMIVAVIEVSLVTFATFVLSDKNNILDAKTAFVSLSLFNILRFPLSMLPMLITNMVQRTTFDLSPFPVGQKGGQQDDETESVA
;
A
#
# COMPACT_ATOMS: atom_id res chain seq x y z
N MET A 1 13.96 13.76 -28.06
CA MET A 1 13.26 13.38 -26.81
C MET A 1 12.47 12.11 -27.07
N GLN A 2 13.00 10.94 -26.72
CA GLN A 2 12.24 9.68 -26.82
C GLN A 2 11.16 9.65 -25.71
N PRO A 3 9.93 9.19 -25.99
CA PRO A 3 8.97 8.95 -24.93
C PRO A 3 9.51 7.81 -24.05
N PRO A 4 9.58 7.96 -22.71
CA PRO A 4 10.13 6.95 -21.80
C PRO A 4 9.18 5.78 -21.51
N VAL A 5 7.91 5.90 -21.91
CA VAL A 5 6.84 4.94 -21.62
C VAL A 5 6.99 3.60 -22.37
N PRO A 6 7.35 3.54 -23.67
CA PRO A 6 7.50 2.27 -24.39
C PRO A 6 8.61 1.40 -23.79
N CYS A 7 9.70 2.00 -23.33
CA CYS A 7 10.84 1.30 -22.75
C CYS A 7 10.53 0.71 -21.36
N ALA A 8 9.66 1.37 -20.59
CA ALA A 8 9.20 0.82 -19.31
C ALA A 8 8.23 -0.35 -19.50
N VAL A 9 7.36 -0.27 -20.52
CA VAL A 9 6.45 -1.35 -20.88
C VAL A 9 7.21 -2.57 -21.38
N THR A 10 8.26 -2.39 -22.21
CA THR A 10 9.11 -3.51 -22.65
C THR A 10 9.90 -4.14 -21.50
N LEU A 11 10.44 -3.36 -20.57
CA LEU A 11 11.10 -3.87 -19.36
C LEU A 11 10.11 -4.65 -18.46
N TYR A 12 8.88 -4.17 -18.34
CA TYR A 12 7.83 -4.83 -17.57
C TYR A 12 7.37 -6.15 -18.20
N LEU A 13 7.19 -6.18 -19.53
CA LEU A 13 6.88 -7.39 -20.28
C LEU A 13 8.06 -8.40 -20.22
N GLY A 14 9.30 -7.91 -20.30
CA GLY A 14 10.51 -8.72 -20.08
C GLY A 14 10.51 -9.37 -18.70
N GLN A 15 10.17 -8.61 -17.65
CA GLN A 15 10.04 -9.15 -16.29
C GLN A 15 8.97 -10.24 -16.19
N LYS A 16 7.79 -10.06 -16.81
CA LYS A 16 6.73 -11.09 -16.83
C LYS A 16 7.19 -12.36 -17.54
N THR A 17 7.92 -12.21 -18.64
CA THR A 17 8.46 -13.33 -19.41
C THR A 17 9.48 -14.13 -18.59
N ILE A 18 10.41 -13.43 -17.90
CA ILE A 18 11.39 -14.05 -17.00
C ILE A 18 10.70 -14.77 -15.83
N LYS A 19 9.63 -14.18 -15.27
CA LYS A 19 8.86 -14.79 -14.19
C LYS A 19 8.16 -16.09 -14.64
N SER A 20 7.65 -16.11 -15.87
CA SER A 20 7.08 -17.31 -16.49
C SER A 20 8.14 -18.40 -16.68
N PHE A 21 9.32 -18.03 -17.22
CA PHE A 21 10.45 -18.93 -17.42
C PHE A 21 10.95 -19.55 -16.10
N LYS A 22 11.09 -18.75 -15.04
CA LYS A 22 11.45 -19.23 -13.69
C LYS A 22 10.44 -20.24 -13.13
N SER A 23 9.17 -20.13 -13.51
CA SER A 23 8.14 -21.11 -13.12
C SER A 23 8.23 -22.43 -13.88
N GLY A 24 8.72 -22.42 -15.12
CA GLY A 24 9.03 -23.64 -15.87
C GLY A 24 10.23 -24.38 -15.28
N GLN A 25 11.29 -23.65 -14.90
CA GLN A 25 12.50 -24.22 -14.30
C GLN A 25 12.25 -24.94 -12.98
N ARG A 26 11.35 -24.42 -12.13
CA ARG A 26 10.96 -25.09 -10.89
C ARG A 26 10.34 -26.47 -11.15
N ARG A 27 9.57 -26.63 -12.23
CA ARG A 27 9.01 -27.94 -12.60
C ARG A 27 10.10 -28.91 -13.03
N LEU A 28 11.10 -28.44 -13.78
CA LEU A 28 12.24 -29.25 -14.21
C LEU A 28 13.12 -29.69 -13.03
N LEU A 29 13.26 -28.84 -12.00
CA LEU A 29 14.01 -29.20 -10.79
C LEU A 29 13.25 -30.21 -9.92
N ILE A 30 11.92 -30.12 -9.84
CA ILE A 30 11.09 -31.13 -9.17
C ILE A 30 11.17 -32.48 -9.90
N SER A 31 11.08 -32.50 -11.23
CA SER A 31 11.23 -33.74 -12.00
C SER A 31 12.65 -34.33 -11.93
N PHE A 32 13.67 -33.50 -11.75
CA PHE A 32 15.04 -33.96 -11.50
C PHE A 32 15.19 -34.61 -10.12
N VAL A 33 14.48 -34.13 -9.10
CA VAL A 33 14.50 -34.71 -7.75
C VAL A 33 13.70 -36.02 -7.67
N GLU A 34 12.65 -36.16 -8.51
CA GLU A 34 11.84 -37.38 -8.60
C GLU A 34 12.45 -38.46 -9.52
N GLY A 35 13.36 -38.09 -10.43
CA GLY A 35 14.02 -39.00 -11.38
C GLY A 35 15.48 -39.31 -11.02
N ASP A 36 15.98 -40.46 -11.46
CA ASP A 36 17.40 -40.85 -11.29
C ASP A 36 18.28 -40.22 -12.40
N GLU A 37 18.27 -38.88 -12.45
CA GLU A 37 18.97 -38.10 -13.46
C GLU A 37 20.40 -37.72 -13.00
N PRO A 38 21.35 -37.54 -13.95
CA PRO A 38 22.74 -37.26 -13.60
C PRO A 38 22.93 -35.89 -12.93
N VAL A 39 23.71 -35.87 -11.85
CA VAL A 39 23.87 -34.75 -10.89
C VAL A 39 24.26 -33.41 -11.53
N TRP A 40 24.98 -33.42 -12.66
CA TRP A 40 25.38 -32.19 -13.37
C TRP A 40 24.18 -31.36 -13.86
N LYS A 41 23.05 -32.00 -14.19
CA LYS A 41 21.82 -31.30 -14.59
C LYS A 41 21.20 -30.53 -13.43
N GLY A 42 21.26 -31.08 -12.22
CA GLY A 42 20.83 -30.40 -10.99
C GLY A 42 21.62 -29.11 -10.74
N TYR A 43 22.95 -29.17 -10.84
CA TYR A 43 23.80 -27.97 -10.75
C TYR A 43 23.50 -26.95 -11.84
N LEU A 44 23.28 -27.40 -13.09
CA LEU A 44 22.90 -26.53 -14.20
C LEU A 44 21.56 -25.81 -13.92
N TYR A 45 20.53 -26.51 -13.44
CA TYR A 45 19.25 -25.90 -13.10
C TYR A 45 19.36 -24.92 -11.94
N ALA A 46 20.15 -25.23 -10.91
CA ALA A 46 20.39 -24.33 -9.78
C ALA A 46 21.06 -23.01 -10.23
N VAL A 47 22.10 -23.10 -11.07
CA VAL A 47 22.79 -21.92 -11.63
C VAL A 47 21.85 -21.12 -12.54
N LEU A 48 21.06 -21.78 -13.39
CA LEU A 48 20.10 -21.13 -14.27
C LEU A 48 18.99 -20.40 -13.48
N MET A 49 18.54 -20.97 -12.36
CA MET A 49 17.57 -20.34 -11.46
C MET A 49 18.17 -19.13 -10.75
N LEU A 50 19.44 -19.19 -10.34
CA LEU A 50 20.14 -18.04 -9.76
C LEU A 50 20.26 -16.90 -10.78
N LEU A 51 20.72 -17.20 -11.99
CA LEU A 51 20.88 -16.21 -13.06
C LEU A 51 19.55 -15.56 -13.44
N THR A 52 18.48 -16.35 -13.58
CA THR A 52 17.16 -15.82 -13.91
C THR A 52 16.56 -15.01 -12.77
N ALA A 53 16.79 -15.39 -11.51
CA ALA A 53 16.39 -14.59 -10.36
C ALA A 53 17.16 -13.27 -10.29
N ALA A 54 18.48 -13.28 -10.54
CA ALA A 54 19.30 -12.08 -10.55
C ALA A 54 18.86 -11.12 -11.66
N LEU A 55 18.67 -11.63 -12.89
CA LEU A 55 18.14 -10.86 -14.01
C LEU A 55 16.76 -10.29 -13.68
N GLN A 56 15.83 -11.10 -13.15
CA GLN A 56 14.50 -10.63 -12.76
C GLN A 56 14.57 -9.44 -11.78
N THR A 57 15.44 -9.51 -10.79
CA THR A 57 15.64 -8.44 -9.80
C THR A 57 16.20 -7.17 -10.46
N LEU A 58 17.18 -7.30 -11.36
CA LEU A 58 17.74 -6.17 -12.11
C LEU A 58 16.71 -5.49 -13.01
N PHE A 59 15.92 -6.26 -13.77
CA PHE A 59 14.85 -5.73 -14.62
C PHE A 59 13.79 -5.01 -13.78
N LEU A 60 13.41 -5.57 -12.62
CA LEU A 60 12.45 -4.95 -11.72
C LEU A 60 12.98 -3.65 -11.11
N ALA A 61 14.23 -3.64 -10.64
CA ALA A 61 14.87 -2.46 -10.09
C ALA A 61 14.98 -1.35 -11.15
N GLN A 62 15.39 -1.70 -12.37
CA GLN A 62 15.49 -0.75 -13.48
C GLN A 62 14.11 -0.22 -13.91
N TYR A 63 13.08 -1.07 -13.95
CA TYR A 63 11.70 -0.66 -14.21
C TYR A 63 11.25 0.41 -13.19
N PHE A 64 11.39 0.12 -11.89
CA PHE A 64 10.99 1.08 -10.85
C PHE A 64 11.79 2.37 -10.95
N ASN A 65 13.11 2.28 -11.11
CA ASN A 65 13.97 3.46 -11.25
C ASN A 65 13.51 4.36 -12.42
N ARG A 66 13.25 3.77 -13.60
CA ARG A 66 12.74 4.52 -14.76
C ARG A 66 11.37 5.14 -14.48
N MET A 67 10.44 4.41 -13.87
CA MET A 67 9.12 4.95 -13.53
C MET A 67 9.19 6.08 -12.50
N PHE A 68 10.06 5.99 -11.50
CA PHE A 68 10.30 7.09 -10.56
C PHE A 68 10.87 8.33 -11.23
N ILE A 69 11.81 8.19 -12.16
CA ILE A 69 12.35 9.32 -12.93
C ILE A 69 11.24 9.98 -13.77
N VAL A 70 10.38 9.19 -14.41
CA VAL A 70 9.22 9.73 -15.16
C VAL A 70 8.26 10.45 -14.22
N GLY A 71 7.95 9.87 -13.06
CA GLY A 71 7.09 10.49 -12.06
C GLY A 71 7.65 11.82 -11.54
N LEU A 72 8.96 11.89 -11.28
CA LEU A 72 9.65 13.12 -10.90
C LEU A 72 9.56 14.20 -11.99
N ARG A 73 9.75 13.83 -13.26
CA ARG A 73 9.62 14.78 -14.38
C ARG A 73 8.20 15.34 -14.49
N ILE A 74 7.17 14.48 -14.33
CA ILE A 74 5.76 14.90 -14.32
C ILE A 74 5.51 15.88 -13.17
N ARG A 75 5.96 15.55 -11.95
CA ARG A 75 5.82 16.42 -10.78
C ARG A 75 6.46 17.78 -10.99
N THR A 76 7.71 17.84 -11.46
CA THR A 76 8.42 19.11 -11.69
C THR A 76 7.74 19.94 -12.78
N ALA A 77 7.26 19.30 -13.86
CA ALA A 77 6.53 19.98 -14.92
C ALA A 77 5.20 20.57 -14.43
N LEU A 78 4.44 19.81 -13.63
CA LEU A 78 3.18 20.27 -13.01
C LEU A 78 3.42 21.47 -12.08
N ILE A 79 4.41 21.39 -11.18
CA ILE A 79 4.76 22.50 -10.28
C ILE A 79 5.15 23.74 -11.09
N SER A 80 5.98 23.59 -12.13
CA SER A 80 6.38 24.72 -12.97
C SER A 80 5.19 25.36 -13.71
N ALA A 81 4.27 24.54 -14.23
CA ALA A 81 3.07 25.02 -14.90
C ALA A 81 2.13 25.76 -13.93
N ILE A 82 1.88 25.20 -12.75
CA ILE A 82 1.05 25.81 -11.69
C ILE A 82 1.67 27.14 -11.26
N TYR A 83 2.98 27.18 -11.01
CA TYR A 83 3.68 28.39 -10.62
C TYR A 83 3.60 29.50 -11.69
N ARG A 84 3.84 29.16 -12.97
CA ARG A 84 3.72 30.12 -14.09
C ARG A 84 2.29 30.67 -14.24
N LYS A 85 1.27 29.85 -13.97
CA LYS A 85 -0.14 30.28 -14.01
C LYS A 85 -0.47 31.18 -12.82
N ALA A 86 -0.04 30.82 -11.62
CA ALA A 86 -0.25 31.63 -10.41
C ALA A 86 0.29 33.07 -10.56
N LEU A 87 1.42 33.24 -11.26
CA LEU A 87 1.98 34.56 -11.57
C LEU A 87 1.18 35.39 -12.59
N LYS A 88 0.30 34.77 -13.38
CA LYS A 88 -0.50 35.43 -14.44
C LYS A 88 -1.99 35.49 -14.11
N MET A 89 -2.40 35.07 -12.91
CA MET A 89 -3.80 35.12 -12.49
C MET A 89 -4.26 36.56 -12.24
N SER A 90 -5.50 36.86 -12.65
CA SER A 90 -6.14 38.14 -12.35
C SER A 90 -6.46 38.26 -10.85
N ASN A 91 -6.57 39.49 -10.35
CA ASN A 91 -6.92 39.74 -8.95
C ASN A 91 -8.30 39.17 -8.55
N SER A 92 -9.24 39.06 -9.49
CA SER A 92 -10.55 38.44 -9.28
C SER A 92 -10.43 36.93 -9.06
N ALA A 93 -9.68 36.22 -9.91
CA ALA A 93 -9.41 34.79 -9.74
C ALA A 93 -8.56 34.49 -8.49
N ARG A 94 -7.69 35.43 -8.10
CA ARG A 94 -6.87 35.34 -6.87
C ARG A 94 -7.69 35.52 -5.58
N LYS A 95 -8.89 36.10 -5.66
CA LYS A 95 -9.85 36.15 -4.53
C LYS A 95 -10.59 34.82 -4.35
N GLU A 96 -10.80 34.07 -5.43
CA GLU A 96 -11.50 32.77 -5.39
C GLU A 96 -10.58 31.59 -5.03
N SER A 97 -9.29 31.67 -5.35
CA SER A 97 -8.29 30.66 -4.99
C SER A 97 -7.28 31.22 -3.99
N THR A 98 -7.24 30.66 -2.79
CA THR A 98 -6.31 31.06 -1.75
C THR A 98 -4.88 30.63 -2.09
N VAL A 99 -3.89 31.36 -1.56
CA VAL A 99 -2.47 30.97 -1.67
C VAL A 99 -2.24 29.56 -1.11
N GLY A 100 -2.98 29.19 -0.05
CA GLY A 100 -2.92 27.85 0.55
C GLY A 100 -3.38 26.74 -0.39
N GLU A 101 -4.42 26.97 -1.19
CA GLU A 101 -4.90 25.99 -2.18
C GLU A 101 -3.88 25.79 -3.31
N ILE A 102 -3.26 26.86 -3.80
CA ILE A 102 -2.21 26.79 -4.83
C ILE A 102 -1.00 26.02 -4.31
N VAL A 103 -0.60 26.26 -3.05
CA VAL A 103 0.49 25.51 -2.40
C VAL A 103 0.12 24.04 -2.20
N ASN A 104 -1.14 23.74 -1.86
CA ASN A 104 -1.64 22.37 -1.74
C ASN A 104 -1.59 21.62 -3.09
N LEU A 105 -1.99 22.26 -4.19
CA LEU A 105 -1.86 21.70 -5.54
C LEU A 105 -0.40 21.34 -5.89
N MET A 106 0.56 22.19 -5.54
CA MET A 106 1.98 21.93 -5.83
C MET A 106 2.60 20.86 -4.92
N SER A 107 2.14 20.74 -3.67
CA SER A 107 2.76 19.87 -2.65
C SER A 107 2.10 18.50 -2.53
N VAL A 108 0.77 18.45 -2.58
CA VAL A 108 0.00 17.22 -2.40
C VAL A 108 -0.35 16.61 -3.76
N ASP A 109 -0.93 17.39 -4.66
CA ASP A 109 -1.46 16.85 -5.90
C ASP A 109 -0.34 16.46 -6.88
N ALA A 110 0.68 17.31 -7.06
CA ALA A 110 1.84 16.95 -7.87
C ALA A 110 2.59 15.70 -7.33
N GLN A 111 2.55 15.46 -6.01
CA GLN A 111 3.10 14.24 -5.41
C GLN A 111 2.26 13.00 -5.77
N ARG A 112 0.93 13.10 -5.74
CA ARG A 112 0.04 11.98 -6.13
C ARG A 112 0.28 11.50 -7.55
N PHE A 113 0.53 12.41 -8.51
CA PHE A 113 0.89 12.04 -9.89
C PHE A 113 2.19 11.24 -9.94
N MET A 114 3.20 11.64 -9.16
CA MET A 114 4.46 10.92 -9.07
C MET A 114 4.22 9.51 -8.51
N ASP A 115 3.45 9.39 -7.43
CA ASP A 115 3.17 8.10 -6.79
C ASP A 115 2.40 7.16 -7.72
N LEU A 116 1.42 7.66 -8.47
CA LEU A 116 0.67 6.88 -9.46
C LEU A 116 1.51 6.37 -10.62
N THR A 117 2.53 7.13 -11.02
CA THR A 117 3.36 6.77 -12.19
C THR A 117 4.05 5.41 -11.97
N GLY A 118 4.41 5.07 -10.72
CA GLY A 118 4.98 3.76 -10.38
C GLY A 118 4.01 2.59 -10.58
N TYR A 119 2.71 2.84 -10.43
CA TYR A 119 1.64 1.82 -10.52
C TYR A 119 0.92 1.81 -11.88
N LEU A 120 1.19 2.76 -12.77
CA LEU A 120 0.47 2.91 -14.04
C LEU A 120 0.47 1.62 -14.87
N SER A 121 1.60 0.91 -14.93
CA SER A 121 1.70 -0.36 -15.68
C SER A 121 0.86 -1.48 -15.07
N MET A 122 0.50 -1.37 -13.80
CA MET A 122 -0.30 -2.37 -13.12
C MET A 122 -1.79 -2.27 -13.49
N ILE A 123 -2.25 -1.12 -14.02
CA ILE A 123 -3.65 -0.91 -14.46
C ILE A 123 -4.02 -1.86 -15.60
N TRP A 124 -3.16 -1.98 -16.62
CA TRP A 124 -3.41 -2.90 -17.75
C TRP A 124 -2.91 -4.32 -17.47
N SER A 125 -1.86 -4.44 -16.64
CA SER A 125 -1.25 -5.72 -16.33
C SER A 125 -2.07 -6.60 -15.39
N ALA A 126 -2.72 -6.00 -14.38
CA ALA A 126 -3.50 -6.74 -13.39
C ALA A 126 -4.73 -7.43 -14.01
N PRO A 127 -5.55 -6.78 -14.85
CA PRO A 127 -6.64 -7.46 -15.58
C PRO A 127 -6.15 -8.64 -16.41
N LEU A 128 -5.05 -8.47 -17.15
CA LEU A 128 -4.47 -9.54 -17.96
C LEU A 128 -3.99 -10.70 -17.09
N GLN A 129 -3.34 -10.40 -15.97
CA GLN A 129 -2.90 -11.42 -15.01
C GLN A 129 -4.07 -12.16 -14.38
N ILE A 130 -5.15 -11.46 -14.04
CA ILE A 130 -6.39 -12.06 -13.51
C ILE A 130 -7.02 -12.97 -14.56
N ALA A 131 -7.19 -12.48 -15.79
CA ALA A 131 -7.79 -13.25 -16.88
C ALA A 131 -7.00 -14.53 -17.19
N LEU A 132 -5.66 -14.44 -17.32
CA LEU A 132 -4.81 -15.59 -17.61
C LEU A 132 -4.81 -16.62 -16.47
N ALA A 133 -4.76 -16.16 -15.22
CA ALA A 133 -4.79 -17.06 -14.07
C ALA A 133 -6.15 -17.73 -13.90
N LEU A 134 -7.26 -17.02 -14.15
CA LEU A 134 -8.59 -17.61 -14.16
C LEU A 134 -8.76 -18.61 -15.31
N TYR A 135 -8.21 -18.33 -16.50
CA TYR A 135 -8.21 -19.27 -17.60
C TYR A 135 -7.52 -20.60 -17.23
N PHE A 136 -6.31 -20.54 -16.65
CA PHE A 136 -5.62 -21.75 -16.20
C PHE A 136 -6.29 -22.44 -15.02
N LEU A 137 -6.88 -21.68 -14.09
CA LEU A 137 -7.65 -22.28 -13.00
C LEU A 137 -8.89 -23.00 -13.55
N TRP A 138 -9.58 -22.43 -14.54
CA TRP A 138 -10.76 -23.03 -15.16
C TRP A 138 -10.43 -24.33 -15.89
N ASP A 139 -9.28 -24.40 -16.55
CA ASP A 139 -8.80 -25.62 -17.20
C ASP A 139 -8.56 -26.77 -16.18
N ILE A 140 -8.10 -26.43 -14.97
CA ILE A 140 -7.71 -27.40 -13.93
C ILE A 140 -8.89 -27.81 -13.04
N LEU A 141 -9.73 -26.86 -12.64
CA LEU A 141 -10.78 -27.04 -11.63
C LEU A 141 -12.20 -26.84 -12.19
N GLY A 142 -12.34 -26.46 -13.46
CA GLY A 142 -13.62 -26.25 -14.11
C GLY A 142 -14.47 -25.17 -13.42
N PRO A 143 -15.81 -25.37 -13.33
CA PRO A 143 -16.74 -24.40 -12.75
C PRO A 143 -16.48 -24.07 -11.27
N SER A 144 -15.80 -24.92 -10.51
CA SER A 144 -15.56 -24.75 -9.07
C SER A 144 -14.72 -23.52 -8.74
N VAL A 145 -13.95 -23.01 -9.72
CA VAL A 145 -13.19 -21.74 -9.60
C VAL A 145 -14.09 -20.56 -9.29
N LEU A 146 -15.35 -20.57 -9.75
CA LEU A 146 -16.30 -19.49 -9.49
C LEU A 146 -16.60 -19.33 -8.00
N ALA A 147 -16.57 -20.42 -7.22
CA ALA A 147 -16.77 -20.36 -5.78
C ALA A 147 -15.61 -19.64 -5.09
N GLY A 148 -14.36 -19.94 -5.49
CA GLY A 148 -13.18 -19.23 -5.02
C GLY A 148 -13.19 -17.74 -5.41
N LEU A 149 -13.60 -17.44 -6.64
CA LEU A 149 -13.77 -16.07 -7.11
C LEU A 149 -14.84 -15.31 -6.32
N ALA A 150 -15.97 -15.97 -5.99
CA ALA A 150 -17.01 -15.37 -5.16
C ALA A 150 -16.49 -14.98 -3.78
N VAL A 151 -15.68 -15.82 -3.14
CA VAL A 151 -15.01 -15.47 -1.86
C VAL A 151 -14.11 -14.25 -2.03
N MET A 152 -13.30 -14.19 -3.09
CA MET A 152 -12.45 -13.02 -3.36
C MET A 152 -13.26 -11.74 -3.59
N ILE A 153 -14.37 -11.82 -4.33
CA ILE A 153 -15.26 -10.69 -4.58
C ILE A 153 -15.91 -10.22 -3.26
N VAL A 154 -16.35 -11.13 -2.40
CA VAL A 154 -16.94 -10.81 -1.09
C VAL A 154 -15.92 -10.15 -0.14
N LEU A 155 -14.63 -10.48 -0.25
CA LEU A 155 -13.59 -9.82 0.54
C LEU A 155 -13.41 -8.32 0.21
N ILE A 156 -13.77 -7.89 -1.01
CA ILE A 156 -13.68 -6.47 -1.44
C ILE A 156 -14.60 -5.55 -0.62
N PRO A 157 -15.93 -5.77 -0.53
CA PRO A 157 -16.82 -4.93 0.28
C PRO A 157 -16.54 -5.06 1.78
N VAL A 158 -16.12 -6.25 2.27
CA VAL A 158 -15.67 -6.43 3.66
C VAL A 158 -14.50 -5.50 3.98
N ASN A 159 -13.50 -5.42 3.09
CA ASN A 159 -12.39 -4.49 3.22
C ASN A 159 -12.86 -3.03 3.21
N GLY A 160 -13.82 -2.67 2.35
CA GLY A 160 -14.42 -1.33 2.31
C GLY A 160 -15.10 -0.95 3.63
N PHE A 161 -15.87 -1.86 4.22
CA PHE A 161 -16.53 -1.64 5.52
C PHE A 161 -15.51 -1.47 6.66
N ILE A 162 -14.50 -2.34 6.71
CA ILE A 162 -13.40 -2.27 7.68
C ILE A 162 -12.66 -0.93 7.55
N ALA A 163 -12.32 -0.51 6.34
CA ALA A 163 -11.63 0.75 6.09
C ALA A 163 -12.46 1.95 6.56
N ASN A 164 -13.76 1.97 6.29
CA ASN A 164 -14.65 3.02 6.79
C ASN A 164 -14.70 3.06 8.33
N LYS A 165 -14.76 1.91 8.99
CA LYS A 165 -14.75 1.87 10.45
C LYS A 165 -13.40 2.29 11.03
N ALA A 166 -12.29 1.86 10.42
CA ALA A 166 -10.94 2.31 10.78
C ALA A 166 -10.82 3.83 10.70
N LYS A 167 -11.38 4.45 9.65
CA LYS A 167 -11.48 5.90 9.52
C LYS A 167 -12.16 6.56 10.71
N THR A 168 -13.34 6.08 11.07
CA THR A 168 -14.15 6.70 12.12
C THR A 168 -13.40 6.66 13.44
N LEU A 169 -12.71 5.56 13.71
CA LEU A 169 -11.84 5.42 14.89
C LEU A 169 -10.64 6.36 14.81
N GLN A 170 -10.00 6.49 13.66
CA GLN A 170 -8.89 7.44 13.44
C GLN A 170 -9.32 8.88 13.70
N ILE A 171 -10.46 9.32 13.16
CA ILE A 171 -10.99 10.68 13.37
C ILE A 171 -11.25 10.92 14.87
N ARG A 172 -11.87 9.95 15.55
CA ARG A 172 -12.14 10.05 16.99
C ARG A 172 -10.86 10.07 17.83
N GLN A 173 -9.85 9.28 17.43
CA GLN A 173 -8.53 9.27 18.06
C GLN A 173 -7.86 10.64 17.91
N MET A 174 -7.85 11.20 16.70
CA MET A 174 -7.24 12.51 16.43
C MET A 174 -7.90 13.61 17.28
N LYS A 175 -9.23 13.62 17.39
CA LYS A 175 -9.94 14.58 18.25
C LYS A 175 -9.48 14.52 19.72
N ASN A 176 -9.39 13.33 20.30
CA ASN A 176 -8.93 13.17 21.69
C ASN A 176 -7.44 13.53 21.85
N LYS A 177 -6.62 13.21 20.85
CA LYS A 177 -5.19 13.54 20.82
C LYS A 177 -4.99 15.07 20.76
N ASP A 178 -5.76 15.76 19.93
CA ASP A 178 -5.69 17.22 19.78
C ASP A 178 -6.12 17.92 21.08
N GLU A 179 -7.18 17.45 21.74
CA GLU A 179 -7.61 17.95 23.06
C GLU A 179 -6.49 17.80 24.11
N ARG A 180 -5.84 16.62 24.15
CA ARG A 180 -4.72 16.37 25.07
C ARG A 180 -3.52 17.28 24.77
N VAL A 181 -3.14 17.42 23.51
CA VAL A 181 -2.00 18.26 23.10
C VAL A 181 -2.27 19.73 23.42
N LYS A 182 -3.52 20.19 23.20
CA LYS A 182 -3.93 21.55 23.58
C LYS A 182 -3.78 21.78 25.08
N LEU A 183 -4.30 20.89 25.93
CA LEU A 183 -4.18 21.01 27.39
C LEU A 183 -2.71 20.99 27.84
N MET A 184 -1.88 20.13 27.24
CA MET A 184 -0.45 20.10 27.53
C MET A 184 0.24 21.43 27.19
N ASN A 185 -0.12 22.07 26.08
CA ASN A 185 0.42 23.39 25.73
C ASN A 185 0.00 24.47 26.73
N GLU A 186 -1.24 24.44 27.21
CA GLU A 186 -1.74 25.36 28.25
C GLU A 186 -0.98 25.17 29.59
N ILE A 187 -0.75 23.91 30.00
CA ILE A 187 0.05 23.58 31.19
C ILE A 187 1.49 24.11 31.06
N LEU A 188 2.15 23.87 29.92
CA LEU A 188 3.53 24.31 29.70
C LEU A 188 3.65 25.83 29.68
N SER A 189 2.70 26.53 29.05
CA SER A 189 2.67 27.99 29.03
C SER A 189 2.42 28.58 30.42
N GLY A 190 1.67 27.88 31.29
CA GLY A 190 1.32 28.30 32.64
C GLY A 190 2.16 27.69 33.77
N MET A 191 3.27 26.99 33.46
CA MET A 191 3.92 26.07 34.40
C MET A 191 4.34 26.72 35.72
N LYS A 192 4.83 27.97 35.66
CA LYS A 192 5.25 28.72 36.86
C LYS A 192 4.07 28.96 37.82
N VAL A 193 2.89 29.30 37.28
CA VAL A 193 1.68 29.53 38.09
C VAL A 193 1.21 28.22 38.70
N LEU A 194 1.15 27.13 37.92
CA LEU A 194 0.73 25.83 38.44
C LEU A 194 1.62 25.36 39.61
N LYS A 195 2.94 25.55 39.51
CA LYS A 195 3.91 25.25 40.57
C LYS A 195 3.73 26.11 41.82
N LEU A 196 3.47 27.41 41.65
CA LEU A 196 3.25 28.33 42.77
C LEU A 196 2.01 27.98 43.60
N TYR A 197 0.96 27.45 42.95
CA TYR A 197 -0.30 27.08 43.61
C TYR A 197 -0.44 25.57 43.90
N ALA A 198 0.60 24.77 43.64
CA ALA A 198 0.58 23.31 43.78
C ALA A 198 -0.59 22.62 43.03
N TRP A 199 -0.97 23.15 41.85
CA TRP A 199 -2.10 22.67 41.04
C TRP A 199 -1.75 21.50 40.11
N GLU A 200 -0.50 21.04 40.08
CA GLU A 200 -0.04 19.98 39.17
C GLU A 200 -0.86 18.69 39.27
N PRO A 201 -1.22 18.17 40.47
CA PRO A 201 -1.99 16.94 40.57
C PRO A 201 -3.40 17.08 39.94
N SER A 202 -4.01 18.26 40.04
CA SER A 202 -5.32 18.51 39.44
C SER A 202 -5.26 18.51 37.91
N PHE A 203 -4.25 19.18 37.33
CA PHE A 203 -4.03 19.19 35.89
C PHE A 203 -3.59 17.82 35.36
N GLU A 204 -2.80 17.06 36.12
CA GLU A 204 -2.43 15.68 35.80
C GLU A 204 -3.69 14.79 35.65
N GLN A 205 -4.62 14.87 36.61
CA GLN A 205 -5.88 14.12 36.54
C GLN A 205 -6.71 14.48 35.30
N GLN A 206 -6.73 15.75 34.90
CA GLN A 206 -7.40 16.19 33.68
C GLN A 206 -6.75 15.58 32.43
N VAL A 207 -5.42 15.59 32.35
CA VAL A 207 -4.67 14.96 31.25
C VAL A 207 -4.93 13.45 31.20
N ILE A 208 -4.89 12.76 32.35
CA ILE A 208 -5.17 11.32 32.44
C ILE A 208 -6.61 11.00 32.01
N LYS A 209 -7.59 11.84 32.35
CA LYS A 209 -8.98 11.66 31.92
C LYS A 209 -9.12 11.69 30.40
N ILE A 210 -8.44 12.63 29.73
CA ILE A 210 -8.40 12.69 28.26
C ILE A 210 -7.64 11.49 27.69
N ARG A 211 -6.49 11.13 28.28
CA ARG A 211 -5.69 9.98 27.88
C ARG A 211 -6.47 8.67 27.94
N ASN A 212 -7.31 8.48 28.96
CA ASN A 212 -8.16 7.30 29.08
C ASN A 212 -9.21 7.22 27.95
N LYS A 213 -9.76 8.37 27.51
CA LYS A 213 -10.64 8.42 26.32
C LYS A 213 -9.86 8.07 25.05
N GLU A 214 -8.64 8.58 24.89
CA GLU A 214 -7.76 8.28 23.76
C GLU A 214 -7.44 6.77 23.70
N ILE A 215 -7.02 6.18 24.82
CA ILE A 215 -6.68 4.76 24.94
C ILE A 215 -7.88 3.86 24.60
N LYS A 216 -9.10 4.21 25.02
CA LYS A 216 -10.30 3.44 24.66
C LYS A 216 -10.50 3.35 23.14
N VAL A 217 -10.25 4.45 22.42
CA VAL A 217 -10.37 4.48 20.95
C VAL A 217 -9.21 3.71 20.30
N LEU A 218 -7.99 3.87 20.81
CA LEU A 218 -6.83 3.11 20.37
C LEU A 218 -7.03 1.60 20.53
N LYS A 219 -7.62 1.16 21.65
CA LYS A 219 -7.95 -0.24 21.90
C LYS A 219 -8.96 -0.78 20.87
N GLN A 220 -10.00 -0.01 20.55
CA GLN A 220 -10.96 -0.36 19.50
C GLN A 220 -10.28 -0.48 18.12
N ALA A 221 -9.38 0.46 17.79
CA ALA A 221 -8.61 0.42 16.55
C ALA A 221 -7.67 -0.80 16.49
N ALA A 222 -7.04 -1.15 17.61
CA ALA A 222 -6.18 -2.33 17.71
C ALA A 222 -6.96 -3.62 17.48
N TYR A 223 -8.15 -3.79 18.08
CA TYR A 223 -9.00 -4.95 17.81
C TYR A 223 -9.44 -5.03 16.34
N LEU A 224 -9.78 -3.89 15.73
CA LEU A 224 -10.14 -3.85 14.31
C LEU A 224 -8.95 -4.25 13.42
N ASN A 225 -7.75 -3.74 13.70
CA ASN A 225 -6.54 -4.09 12.97
C ASN A 225 -6.15 -5.56 13.14
N ALA A 226 -6.33 -6.12 14.34
CA ALA A 226 -6.11 -7.54 14.61
C ALA A 226 -7.08 -8.41 13.81
N GLY A 227 -8.38 -8.10 13.84
CA GLY A 227 -9.40 -8.81 13.06
C GLY A 227 -9.16 -8.70 11.55
N THR A 228 -8.76 -7.51 11.08
CA THR A 228 -8.39 -7.30 9.68
C THR A 228 -7.20 -8.16 9.28
N SER A 229 -6.16 -8.20 10.12
CA SER A 229 -4.98 -9.02 9.87
C SER A 229 -5.31 -10.50 9.84
N PHE A 230 -6.16 -10.97 10.76
CA PHE A 230 -6.65 -12.34 10.79
C PHE A 230 -7.39 -12.71 9.48
N ILE A 231 -8.34 -11.88 9.04
CA ILE A 231 -9.07 -12.09 7.77
C ILE A 231 -8.10 -12.21 6.60
N TRP A 232 -7.11 -11.31 6.50
CA TRP A 232 -6.14 -11.34 5.39
C TRP A 232 -5.16 -12.52 5.44
N SER A 233 -4.85 -13.04 6.63
CA SER A 233 -4.05 -14.25 6.80
C SER A 233 -4.84 -15.51 6.45
N CYS A 234 -6.13 -15.55 6.77
CA CYS A 234 -7.02 -16.67 6.47
C CYS A 234 -7.60 -16.64 5.05
N ALA A 235 -7.63 -15.50 4.38
CA ALA A 235 -8.18 -15.33 3.04
C ALA A 235 -7.70 -16.40 2.02
N PRO A 236 -6.39 -16.67 1.82
CA PRO A 236 -5.96 -17.69 0.87
C PRO A 236 -6.44 -19.09 1.25
N PHE A 237 -6.52 -19.40 2.56
CA PHE A 237 -7.04 -20.66 3.04
C PHE A 237 -8.54 -20.80 2.77
N LEU A 238 -9.33 -19.76 3.06
CA LEU A 238 -10.77 -19.75 2.80
C LEU A 238 -11.10 -19.91 1.32
N VAL A 239 -10.39 -19.19 0.44
CA VAL A 239 -10.55 -19.32 -1.01
C VAL A 239 -10.28 -20.76 -1.46
N SER A 240 -9.17 -21.34 -1.01
CA SER A 240 -8.77 -22.70 -1.40
C SER A 240 -9.72 -23.75 -0.85
N LEU A 241 -10.13 -23.62 0.42
CA LEU A 241 -11.08 -24.50 1.08
C LEU A 241 -12.42 -24.52 0.34
N VAL A 242 -13.00 -23.35 0.05
CA VAL A 242 -14.28 -23.24 -0.65
C VAL A 242 -14.18 -23.79 -2.08
N THR A 243 -13.07 -23.51 -2.78
CA THR A 243 -12.86 -24.01 -4.14
C THR A 243 -12.70 -25.53 -4.17
N PHE A 244 -11.88 -26.11 -3.28
CA PHE A 244 -11.66 -27.55 -3.25
C PHE A 244 -12.87 -28.31 -2.71
N ALA A 245 -13.56 -27.77 -1.71
CA ALA A 245 -14.82 -28.34 -1.24
C ALA A 245 -15.86 -28.37 -2.36
N THR A 246 -16.03 -27.28 -3.12
CA THR A 246 -16.95 -27.27 -4.27
C THR A 246 -16.47 -28.17 -5.42
N TYR A 247 -15.18 -28.32 -5.64
CA TYR A 247 -14.63 -29.25 -6.65
C TYR A 247 -14.99 -30.71 -6.36
N VAL A 248 -14.84 -31.14 -5.10
CA VAL A 248 -15.15 -32.52 -4.68
C VAL A 248 -16.66 -32.77 -4.56
N LEU A 249 -17.44 -31.75 -4.16
CA LEU A 249 -18.89 -31.91 -3.96
C LEU A 249 -19.73 -31.84 -5.24
N VAL A 250 -19.22 -31.23 -6.32
CA VAL A 250 -20.00 -31.03 -7.56
C VAL A 250 -20.05 -32.28 -8.44
N ASP A 251 -18.99 -33.10 -8.46
CA ASP A 251 -18.93 -34.33 -9.24
C ASP A 251 -18.17 -35.40 -8.45
N GLU A 252 -18.75 -36.59 -8.32
CA GLU A 252 -18.13 -37.73 -7.62
C GLU A 252 -16.88 -38.25 -8.35
N ASN A 253 -16.74 -37.95 -9.65
CA ASN A 253 -15.58 -38.34 -10.45
C ASN A 253 -14.38 -37.39 -10.28
N ASN A 254 -14.57 -36.22 -9.64
CA ASN A 254 -13.52 -35.24 -9.45
C ASN A 254 -12.59 -35.66 -8.30
N VAL A 255 -11.46 -36.27 -8.64
CA VAL A 255 -10.41 -36.58 -7.67
C VAL A 255 -9.47 -35.39 -7.50
N LEU A 256 -9.33 -34.91 -6.27
CA LEU A 256 -8.39 -33.84 -5.91
C LEU A 256 -6.97 -34.42 -5.79
N ASP A 257 -6.28 -34.52 -6.92
CA ASP A 257 -4.88 -34.96 -6.96
C ASP A 257 -3.93 -33.88 -6.38
N PRO A 258 -2.83 -34.25 -5.69
CA PRO A 258 -1.87 -33.27 -5.15
C PRO A 258 -1.34 -32.31 -6.20
N LYS A 259 -1.12 -32.76 -7.44
CA LYS A 259 -0.67 -31.89 -8.54
C LYS A 259 -1.70 -30.78 -8.81
N THR A 260 -2.97 -31.15 -8.93
CA THR A 260 -4.09 -30.23 -9.14
C THR A 260 -4.23 -29.25 -7.98
N ALA A 261 -4.11 -29.72 -6.74
CA ALA A 261 -4.20 -28.88 -5.54
C ALA A 261 -3.05 -27.87 -5.45
N PHE A 262 -1.79 -28.31 -5.62
CA PHE A 262 -0.62 -27.42 -5.50
C PHE A 262 -0.55 -26.39 -6.62
N VAL A 263 -0.88 -26.76 -7.86
CA VAL A 263 -0.91 -25.82 -8.99
C VAL A 263 -2.00 -24.77 -8.78
N SER A 264 -3.19 -25.18 -8.31
CA SER A 264 -4.29 -24.26 -8.03
C SER A 264 -3.96 -23.29 -6.89
N LEU A 265 -3.36 -23.79 -5.80
CA LEU A 265 -2.87 -22.95 -4.70
C LEU A 265 -1.85 -21.90 -5.17
N ALA A 266 -0.93 -22.29 -6.05
CA ALA A 266 0.05 -21.37 -6.62
C ALA A 266 -0.62 -20.28 -7.46
N LEU A 267 -1.62 -20.64 -8.29
CA LEU A 267 -2.38 -19.68 -9.09
C LEU A 267 -3.20 -18.72 -8.22
N PHE A 268 -3.86 -19.20 -7.17
CA PHE A 268 -4.56 -18.34 -6.22
C PHE A 268 -3.62 -17.36 -5.49
N ASN A 269 -2.43 -17.81 -5.11
CA ASN A 269 -1.42 -16.93 -4.50
C ASN A 269 -0.94 -15.82 -5.47
N ILE A 270 -0.85 -16.12 -6.77
CA ILE A 270 -0.50 -15.13 -7.80
C ILE A 270 -1.63 -14.10 -8.00
N LEU A 271 -2.90 -14.51 -7.84
CA LEU A 271 -4.07 -13.63 -7.93
C LEU A 271 -4.21 -12.68 -6.73
N ARG A 272 -3.72 -13.07 -5.55
CA ARG A 272 -3.87 -12.30 -4.31
C ARG A 272 -3.41 -10.84 -4.44
N MET A 273 -2.20 -10.62 -4.95
CA MET A 273 -1.63 -9.27 -5.04
C MET A 273 -2.45 -8.33 -5.96
N PRO A 274 -2.81 -8.72 -7.19
CA PRO A 274 -3.75 -7.97 -8.03
C PRO A 274 -5.05 -7.61 -7.31
N PHE A 275 -5.71 -8.59 -6.67
CA PHE A 275 -6.98 -8.35 -5.98
C PHE A 275 -6.87 -7.38 -4.79
N THR A 276 -5.76 -7.43 -4.04
CA THR A 276 -5.55 -6.51 -2.90
C THR A 276 -5.29 -5.07 -3.37
N ILE A 277 -4.53 -4.88 -4.44
CA ILE A 277 -4.02 -3.54 -4.82
C ILE A 277 -4.93 -2.85 -5.85
N MET A 278 -5.61 -3.60 -6.72
CA MET A 278 -6.43 -3.05 -7.81
C MET A 278 -7.53 -2.08 -7.34
N PRO A 279 -8.29 -2.35 -6.25
CA PRO A 279 -9.29 -1.39 -5.76
C PRO A 279 -8.68 -0.04 -5.37
N GLY A 280 -7.53 -0.06 -4.68
CA GLY A 280 -6.82 1.16 -4.28
C GLY A 280 -6.28 1.93 -5.49
N MET A 281 -5.83 1.22 -6.52
CA MET A 281 -5.37 1.84 -7.77
C MET A 281 -6.51 2.51 -8.55
N ILE A 282 -7.69 1.89 -8.62
CA ILE A 282 -8.86 2.48 -9.29
C ILE A 282 -9.21 3.82 -8.63
N VAL A 283 -9.26 3.84 -7.29
CA VAL A 283 -9.50 5.08 -6.54
C VAL A 283 -8.44 6.13 -6.84
N ALA A 284 -7.16 5.76 -6.79
CA ALA A 284 -6.07 6.71 -7.03
C ALA A 284 -6.08 7.27 -8.47
N VAL A 285 -6.42 6.44 -9.47
CA VAL A 285 -6.58 6.88 -10.87
C VAL A 285 -7.75 7.84 -11.03
N ILE A 286 -8.90 7.54 -10.41
CA ILE A 286 -10.06 8.43 -10.41
C ILE A 286 -9.68 9.78 -9.79
N GLU A 287 -8.98 9.77 -8.65
CA GLU A 287 -8.51 10.99 -7.97
C GLU A 287 -7.60 11.84 -8.88
N VAL A 288 -6.59 11.24 -9.50
CA VAL A 288 -5.69 11.99 -10.38
C VAL A 288 -6.35 12.42 -11.67
N SER A 289 -7.28 11.65 -12.24
CA SER A 289 -8.04 12.07 -13.42
C SER A 289 -8.86 13.34 -13.16
N LEU A 290 -9.46 13.45 -11.97
CA LEU A 290 -10.24 14.62 -11.55
C LEU A 290 -9.35 15.82 -11.22
N VAL A 291 -8.19 15.60 -10.60
CA VAL A 291 -7.18 16.65 -10.39
C VAL A 291 -6.57 17.11 -11.72
N THR A 292 -6.34 16.20 -12.68
CA THR A 292 -5.87 16.54 -14.04
C THR A 292 -6.91 17.37 -14.77
N PHE A 293 -8.18 16.98 -14.69
CA PHE A 293 -9.29 17.74 -15.27
C PHE A 293 -9.39 19.13 -14.64
N ALA A 294 -9.31 19.24 -13.31
CA ALA A 294 -9.25 20.54 -12.62
C ALA A 294 -8.04 21.36 -13.09
N THR A 295 -6.85 20.77 -13.17
CA THR A 295 -5.63 21.45 -13.63
C THR A 295 -5.71 21.86 -15.11
N PHE A 296 -6.32 21.04 -15.97
CA PHE A 296 -6.53 21.31 -17.39
C PHE A 296 -7.53 22.46 -17.61
N VAL A 297 -8.66 22.43 -16.91
CA VAL A 297 -9.66 23.51 -16.89
C VAL A 297 -9.03 24.81 -16.36
N LEU A 298 -8.14 24.72 -15.35
CA LEU A 298 -7.39 25.87 -14.83
C LEU A 298 -6.26 26.34 -15.76
N SER A 299 -5.70 25.46 -16.60
CA SER A 299 -4.53 25.74 -17.45
C SER A 299 -4.92 26.40 -18.77
N ASP A 300 -6.10 26.09 -19.33
CA ASP A 300 -6.57 26.70 -20.57
C ASP A 300 -6.78 28.23 -20.43
N LYS A 301 -6.43 28.98 -21.47
CA LYS A 301 -6.52 30.46 -21.49
C LYS A 301 -7.91 30.95 -21.90
N ASN A 302 -8.68 30.12 -22.60
CA ASN A 302 -9.99 30.48 -23.16
C ASN A 302 -11.16 30.05 -22.28
N ASN A 303 -10.91 29.26 -21.23
CA ASN A 303 -11.95 28.82 -20.31
C ASN A 303 -12.03 29.80 -19.14
N ILE A 304 -13.09 30.62 -19.11
CA ILE A 304 -13.31 31.59 -18.05
C ILE A 304 -13.66 30.80 -16.78
N LEU A 305 -12.86 30.99 -15.72
CA LEU A 305 -13.15 30.49 -14.38
C LEU A 305 -14.44 31.16 -13.89
N ASP A 306 -15.57 30.48 -14.09
CA ASP A 306 -16.81 30.81 -13.41
C ASP A 306 -16.77 30.23 -11.98
N ALA A 307 -17.30 30.96 -11.01
CA ALA A 307 -17.32 30.56 -9.60
C ALA A 307 -17.98 29.19 -9.41
N LYS A 308 -18.94 28.82 -10.27
CA LYS A 308 -19.52 27.47 -10.32
C LYS A 308 -18.52 26.40 -10.76
N THR A 309 -17.71 26.66 -11.77
CA THR A 309 -16.74 25.68 -12.31
C THR A 309 -15.57 25.50 -11.35
N ALA A 310 -15.12 26.59 -10.72
CA ALA A 310 -14.17 26.57 -9.60
C ALA A 310 -14.73 25.79 -8.41
N PHE A 311 -15.97 26.08 -8.00
CA PHE A 311 -16.62 25.41 -6.89
C PHE A 311 -16.87 23.92 -7.17
N VAL A 312 -17.26 23.52 -8.39
CA VAL A 312 -17.48 22.11 -8.73
C VAL A 312 -16.17 21.33 -8.73
N SER A 313 -15.09 21.90 -9.27
CA SER A 313 -13.77 21.26 -9.22
C SER A 313 -13.21 21.19 -7.79
N LEU A 314 -13.40 22.24 -6.98
CA LEU A 314 -13.02 22.27 -5.56
C LEU A 314 -13.92 21.39 -4.67
N SER A 315 -15.20 21.24 -5.01
CA SER A 315 -16.17 20.41 -4.29
C SER A 315 -15.99 18.94 -4.61
N LEU A 316 -15.78 18.58 -5.88
CA LEU A 316 -15.34 17.22 -6.27
C LEU A 316 -14.03 16.88 -5.57
N PHE A 317 -13.10 17.84 -5.50
CA PHE A 317 -11.85 17.72 -4.75
C PHE A 317 -12.07 17.51 -3.24
N ASN A 318 -12.95 18.26 -2.58
CA ASN A 318 -13.24 18.10 -1.15
C ASN A 318 -14.08 16.86 -0.81
N ILE A 319 -15.00 16.45 -1.68
CA ILE A 319 -15.78 15.20 -1.55
C ILE A 319 -14.85 13.97 -1.62
N LEU A 320 -13.80 14.04 -2.43
CA LEU A 320 -12.83 12.94 -2.62
C LEU A 320 -11.56 13.07 -1.76
N ARG A 321 -11.34 14.22 -1.10
CA ARG A 321 -10.34 14.41 -0.05
C ARG A 321 -10.56 13.50 1.15
N PHE A 322 -11.82 13.07 1.36
CA PHE A 322 -12.19 12.21 2.48
C PHE A 322 -11.53 10.80 2.36
N PRO A 323 -11.57 10.08 1.23
CA PRO A 323 -10.77 8.85 1.03
C PRO A 323 -9.26 9.05 1.24
N LEU A 324 -8.73 10.19 0.81
CA LEU A 324 -7.30 10.51 0.80
C LEU A 324 -6.64 10.70 2.16
N SER A 325 -7.38 11.11 3.20
CA SER A 325 -6.85 11.14 4.57
C SER A 325 -6.53 9.74 5.11
N MET A 326 -6.97 8.68 4.44
CA MET A 326 -6.72 7.29 4.82
C MET A 326 -5.55 6.63 4.08
N LEU A 327 -5.01 7.23 3.02
CA LEU A 327 -3.85 6.66 2.33
C LEU A 327 -2.58 6.65 3.20
N PRO A 328 -2.27 7.71 3.99
CA PRO A 328 -1.20 7.61 4.97
C PRO A 328 -1.47 6.52 6.00
N MET A 329 -2.72 6.22 6.35
CA MET A 329 -3.06 5.14 7.27
C MET A 329 -2.88 3.75 6.65
N LEU A 330 -3.20 3.57 5.37
CA LEU A 330 -2.94 2.33 4.63
C LEU A 330 -1.44 2.10 4.42
N ILE A 331 -0.69 3.16 4.11
CA ILE A 331 0.77 3.12 4.00
C ILE A 331 1.40 2.90 5.37
N THR A 332 0.95 3.58 6.43
CA THR A 332 1.43 3.36 7.80
C THR A 332 1.08 1.97 8.31
N ASN A 333 -0.09 1.39 7.98
CA ASN A 333 -0.39 -0.02 8.33
C ASN A 333 0.47 -1.01 7.52
N MET A 334 0.81 -0.70 6.26
CA MET A 334 1.72 -1.50 5.44
C MET A 334 3.19 -1.37 5.90
N VAL A 335 3.61 -0.16 6.28
CA VAL A 335 4.96 0.14 6.78
C VAL A 335 5.14 -0.34 8.23
N GLN A 336 4.14 -0.21 9.11
CA GLN A 336 4.16 -0.78 10.47
C GLN A 336 4.22 -2.30 10.44
N ARG A 337 3.62 -2.96 9.45
CA ARG A 337 3.84 -4.40 9.22
C ARG A 337 5.28 -4.74 8.82
N THR A 338 6.04 -3.77 8.31
CA THR A 338 7.45 -3.96 7.93
C THR A 338 8.40 -3.54 9.06
N THR A 339 8.02 -2.59 9.93
CA THR A 339 8.84 -2.13 11.05
C THR A 339 8.60 -2.88 12.37
N PHE A 340 7.53 -3.69 12.50
CA PHE A 340 7.33 -4.56 13.67
C PHE A 340 8.22 -5.81 13.70
N ASP A 341 8.96 -6.12 12.63
CA ASP A 341 9.97 -7.19 12.61
C ASP A 341 11.37 -6.72 13.07
N LEU A 342 11.53 -5.44 13.44
CA LEU A 342 12.81 -4.92 13.93
C LEU A 342 12.61 -4.11 15.21
N SER A 343 12.53 -4.81 16.35
CA SER A 343 13.03 -4.28 17.62
C SER A 343 13.28 -5.38 18.64
N PRO A 344 14.30 -5.30 19.51
CA PRO A 344 15.62 -4.67 19.36
C PRO A 344 16.74 -5.71 19.44
N PHE A 345 17.92 -5.39 18.90
CA PHE A 345 19.14 -6.12 19.25
C PHE A 345 19.32 -6.12 20.78
N PRO A 346 19.69 -7.26 21.40
CA PRO A 346 19.95 -7.29 22.82
C PRO A 346 21.20 -6.45 23.12
N VAL A 347 21.03 -5.43 23.95
CA VAL A 347 22.13 -4.73 24.61
C VAL A 347 22.89 -5.79 25.43
N GLY A 348 24.18 -5.94 25.15
CA GLY A 348 25.03 -6.94 25.77
C GLY A 348 25.05 -6.83 27.29
N GLN A 349 24.72 -7.94 27.95
CA GLN A 349 25.17 -8.25 29.29
C GLN A 349 25.72 -9.68 29.28
N LYS A 350 27.05 -9.78 29.35
CA LYS A 350 27.88 -10.81 30.00
C LYS A 350 29.34 -10.50 29.57
N GLY A 351 30.33 -10.39 30.44
CA GLY A 351 30.39 -10.76 31.85
C GLY A 351 31.26 -9.79 32.65
N GLY A 352 30.83 -9.56 33.89
CA GLY A 352 31.77 -9.38 34.98
C GLY A 352 32.09 -10.77 35.50
N GLN A 353 33.35 -11.19 35.36
CA GLN A 353 33.95 -12.18 36.22
C GLN A 353 35.45 -11.90 36.30
N GLN A 354 35.82 -11.30 37.44
CA GLN A 354 36.92 -11.77 38.28
C GLN A 354 38.34 -11.49 37.79
N ASP A 355 38.84 -10.32 38.18
CA ASP A 355 40.24 -10.18 38.58
C ASP A 355 40.25 -9.70 40.04
N ASP A 356 40.50 -10.66 40.93
CA ASP A 356 41.19 -10.43 42.20
C ASP A 356 42.61 -9.98 41.84
N GLU A 357 43.01 -8.78 42.23
CA GLU A 357 44.37 -8.57 42.74
C GLU A 357 44.36 -7.40 43.74
N THR A 358 44.50 -7.82 44.99
CA THR A 358 44.99 -7.10 46.16
C THR A 358 46.31 -6.34 45.88
N GLU A 359 46.56 -5.29 46.69
CA GLU A 359 47.88 -4.67 46.96
C GLU A 359 48.48 -3.88 45.77
N SER A 360 49.08 -2.70 45.87
CA SER A 360 49.79 -2.02 46.95
C SER A 360 50.21 -0.61 46.45
N VAL A 361 50.43 0.30 47.41
CA VAL A 361 51.18 1.58 47.33
C VAL A 361 50.42 2.89 47.03
N ALA A 362 50.41 3.71 48.09
CA ALA A 362 50.32 5.17 48.21
C ALA A 362 48.94 5.84 48.18
#